data_AF-A0A358C3J8-F1
#
_entry.id   AF-A0A358C3J8-F1
#
_cell.length_a   1.000
_cell.length_b   1.000
_cell.length_c   1.000
_cell.angle_alpha   90.00
_cell.angle_beta   90.00
_cell.angle_gamma   90.00
#
_symmetry.space_group_name_H-M   'P 1'
#
loop_
_entity.id
_entity.type
_entity.pdbx_description
1 polymer ?
#
loop_
_entity_poly.entity_id
_entity_poly.type
_entity_poly.pdbx_seq_one_letter_code
_entity_poly.pdbx_strand_id
1 'polypeptide(L)'
;MDKRKGLKRVLVIAVFMTPVFLGAGCVAVGTVPPIDQNGKTTQDPQDVIVNVVDVGTVEIRGELVGIGFGGTEMGCDFLETDPVGKRQPCNSGVVSLGLIETGGRVIALDQVTCPGTEVLVKTEAGVVMEYEPSAESCSYVLGASYRATGELDFLPDQWRDGKQADVYVLRNAQIESL
;
A
#
# COMPACT_ATOMS: atom_id res chain seq x y z
N MET A 1 60.08 -7.98 35.94
CA MET A 1 59.71 -9.36 35.58
C MET A 1 59.15 -9.38 34.18
N ASP A 2 59.65 -10.32 33.41
CA ASP A 2 59.52 -10.58 31.98
C ASP A 2 58.07 -10.95 31.56
N LYS A 3 57.62 -10.51 30.37
CA LYS A 3 57.21 -11.40 29.26
C LYS A 3 56.51 -10.67 28.08
N ARG A 4 57.26 -10.64 26.97
CA ARG A 4 56.93 -11.24 25.66
C ARG A 4 55.80 -10.68 24.76
N LYS A 5 56.26 -10.31 23.55
CA LYS A 5 55.83 -10.79 22.20
C LYS A 5 54.42 -10.39 21.74
N GLY A 6 54.17 -9.89 20.52
CA GLY A 6 55.01 -9.83 19.34
C GLY A 6 54.30 -9.02 18.24
N LEU A 7 55.10 -8.16 17.62
CA LEU A 7 54.85 -7.37 16.43
C LEU A 7 54.74 -8.30 15.20
N LYS A 8 53.68 -8.18 14.40
CA LYS A 8 53.70 -8.63 13.00
C LYS A 8 53.54 -7.42 12.08
N ARG A 9 54.67 -7.07 11.44
CA ARG A 9 54.79 -6.17 10.28
C ARG A 9 54.57 -6.99 9.01
N VAL A 10 53.81 -6.45 8.06
CA VAL A 10 54.00 -6.49 6.58
C VAL A 10 53.02 -5.39 6.08
N LEU A 11 53.33 -4.19 5.59
CA LEU A 11 54.37 -3.54 4.78
C LEU A 11 54.42 -3.92 3.28
N VAL A 12 54.09 -2.89 2.46
CA VAL A 12 54.38 -2.60 1.03
C VAL A 12 53.73 -3.54 -0.03
N ILE A 13 53.30 -3.17 -1.24
CA ILE A 13 53.69 -2.14 -2.23
C ILE A 13 52.49 -1.79 -3.14
N ALA A 14 52.40 -0.50 -3.52
CA ALA A 14 51.50 0.04 -4.52
C ALA A 14 51.96 -0.25 -5.97
N VAL A 15 51.03 -0.48 -6.90
CA VAL A 15 51.31 -0.31 -8.34
C VAL A 15 50.12 0.35 -9.03
N PHE A 16 50.28 1.64 -9.32
CA PHE A 16 49.60 2.33 -10.42
C PHE A 16 50.23 1.86 -11.73
N MET A 17 49.42 1.46 -12.72
CA MET A 17 49.79 1.43 -14.15
C MET A 17 48.52 1.23 -15.01
N THR A 18 47.94 2.34 -15.46
CA THR A 18 47.40 2.48 -16.83
C THR A 18 48.60 2.74 -17.75
N PRO A 19 48.66 2.25 -19.02
CA PRO A 19 47.75 2.71 -20.09
C PRO A 19 47.47 1.63 -21.22
N VAL A 20 46.31 1.65 -21.90
CA VAL A 20 46.05 2.20 -23.26
C VAL A 20 46.33 1.24 -24.46
N PHE A 21 45.21 0.80 -25.07
CA PHE A 21 44.90 0.72 -26.51
C PHE A 21 45.03 -0.58 -27.36
N LEU A 22 44.01 -0.67 -28.24
CA LEU A 22 43.83 -1.44 -29.48
C LEU A 22 43.51 -2.92 -29.29
N GLY A 23 42.40 -3.48 -29.77
CA GLY A 23 41.46 -3.02 -30.80
C GLY A 23 40.93 -4.26 -31.51
N ALA A 24 39.64 -4.55 -31.34
CA ALA A 24 38.86 -5.39 -32.25
C ALA A 24 37.39 -5.08 -31.94
N GLY A 25 36.76 -4.37 -32.87
CA GLY A 25 35.36 -4.01 -32.77
C GLY A 25 34.49 -5.26 -32.67
N CYS A 26 33.65 -5.31 -31.66
CA CYS A 26 32.31 -5.85 -31.83
C CYS A 26 31.38 -4.66 -31.67
N VAL A 27 30.96 -4.12 -32.81
CA VAL A 27 29.71 -3.40 -32.92
C VAL A 27 28.68 -4.28 -32.20
N ALA A 28 28.13 -3.79 -31.09
CA ALA A 28 26.93 -4.39 -30.52
C ALA A 28 25.83 -4.17 -31.55
N VAL A 29 25.75 -5.10 -32.50
CA VAL A 29 24.62 -5.26 -33.40
C VAL A 29 23.45 -5.53 -32.45
N GLY A 30 22.59 -4.54 -32.31
CA GLY A 30 21.28 -4.74 -31.70
C GLY A 30 20.69 -5.97 -32.33
N THR A 31 20.44 -6.99 -31.52
CA THR A 31 19.81 -8.23 -31.96
C THR A 31 18.40 -7.86 -32.43
N VAL A 32 18.26 -7.65 -33.74
CA VAL A 32 16.94 -7.57 -34.38
C VAL A 32 16.27 -8.93 -34.14
N PRO A 33 15.10 -8.99 -33.50
CA PRO A 33 14.45 -10.26 -33.22
C PRO A 33 14.14 -10.98 -34.55
N PRO A 34 14.20 -12.32 -34.61
CA PRO A 34 13.79 -13.04 -35.80
C PRO A 34 12.33 -12.70 -36.14
N ILE A 35 12.14 -12.24 -37.37
CA ILE A 35 10.86 -11.87 -37.96
C ILE A 35 10.28 -13.12 -38.64
N ASP A 36 9.02 -13.45 -38.36
CA ASP A 36 8.34 -14.56 -39.04
C ASP A 36 8.02 -14.21 -40.51
N GLN A 37 7.50 -15.18 -41.27
CA GLN A 37 7.18 -15.00 -42.70
C GLN A 37 6.06 -13.98 -42.97
N ASN A 38 5.46 -13.41 -41.93
CA ASN A 38 4.42 -12.38 -41.98
C ASN A 38 4.90 -11.01 -41.46
N GLY A 39 6.19 -10.85 -41.15
CA GLY A 39 6.74 -9.55 -40.76
C GLY A 39 6.65 -9.21 -39.26
N LYS A 40 6.35 -10.18 -38.36
CA LYS A 40 6.29 -9.93 -36.90
C LYS A 40 7.50 -10.47 -36.14
N THR A 41 8.05 -9.67 -35.24
CA THR A 41 9.13 -10.03 -34.30
C THR A 41 8.61 -10.96 -33.19
N THR A 42 9.29 -12.08 -32.95
CA THR A 42 8.88 -13.14 -31.99
C THR A 42 9.26 -12.88 -30.52
N GLN A 43 9.47 -11.62 -30.15
CA GLN A 43 9.55 -11.20 -28.74
C GLN A 43 8.53 -10.09 -28.52
N ASP A 44 7.28 -10.50 -28.34
CA ASP A 44 6.22 -9.62 -27.87
C ASP A 44 5.76 -10.11 -26.49
N PRO A 45 6.34 -9.63 -25.38
CA PRO A 45 5.70 -9.74 -24.09
C PRO A 45 4.69 -8.59 -23.94
N GLN A 46 3.78 -8.43 -24.91
CA GLN A 46 2.52 -7.71 -24.70
C GLN A 46 1.33 -8.66 -24.48
N ASP A 47 1.60 -9.87 -24.00
CA ASP A 47 0.65 -10.59 -23.14
C ASP A 47 0.83 -10.17 -21.67
N VAL A 48 0.98 -8.86 -21.40
CA VAL A 48 0.34 -8.33 -20.21
C VAL A 48 -1.11 -8.21 -20.61
N ILE A 49 -1.88 -9.24 -20.30
CA ILE A 49 -3.33 -9.11 -20.17
C ILE A 49 -3.52 -8.04 -19.10
N VAL A 50 -3.55 -6.78 -19.51
CA VAL A 50 -4.30 -5.76 -18.80
C VAL A 50 -5.70 -6.31 -18.88
N ASN A 51 -6.12 -7.00 -17.82
CA ASN A 51 -7.53 -7.25 -17.59
C ASN A 51 -8.14 -5.85 -17.59
N VAL A 52 -8.70 -5.48 -18.75
CA VAL A 52 -9.66 -4.40 -18.85
C VAL A 52 -10.71 -4.78 -17.83
N VAL A 53 -10.66 -4.11 -16.69
CA VAL A 53 -11.65 -4.20 -15.62
C VAL A 53 -13.00 -4.10 -16.31
N ASP A 54 -13.83 -5.12 -16.15
CA ASP A 54 -15.18 -5.14 -16.69
C ASP A 54 -15.88 -3.89 -16.15
N VAL A 55 -16.08 -2.89 -17.00
CA VAL A 55 -16.72 -1.61 -16.68
C VAL A 55 -18.20 -1.90 -16.57
N GLY A 56 -18.57 -2.54 -15.47
CA GLY A 56 -19.91 -3.02 -15.19
C GLY A 56 -20.31 -2.64 -13.78
N THR A 57 -21.60 -2.44 -13.59
CA THR A 57 -22.17 -2.35 -12.25
C THR A 57 -21.99 -3.71 -11.56
N VAL A 58 -21.22 -3.73 -10.48
CA VAL A 58 -21.02 -4.91 -9.63
C VAL A 58 -21.81 -4.79 -8.35
N GLU A 59 -22.15 -5.94 -7.75
CA GLU A 59 -22.67 -6.03 -6.39
C GLU A 59 -21.59 -6.61 -5.48
N ILE A 60 -21.27 -5.92 -4.39
CA ILE A 60 -20.33 -6.33 -3.36
C ILE A 60 -21.10 -6.53 -2.05
N ARG A 61 -20.77 -7.59 -1.31
CA ARG A 61 -21.30 -7.84 0.04
C ARG A 61 -20.14 -7.97 1.02
N GLY A 62 -20.28 -7.34 2.16
CA GLY A 62 -19.23 -7.38 3.18
C GLY A 62 -19.63 -6.71 4.46
N GLU A 63 -18.70 -6.76 5.41
CA GLU A 63 -18.78 -6.02 6.66
C GLU A 63 -18.26 -4.59 6.46
N LEU A 64 -18.96 -3.60 6.98
CA LEU A 64 -18.56 -2.20 6.88
C LEU A 64 -17.41 -1.89 7.82
N VAL A 65 -16.35 -1.28 7.29
CA VAL A 65 -15.14 -0.92 8.03
C VAL A 65 -14.74 0.53 7.77
N GLY A 66 -14.10 1.17 8.74
CA GLY A 66 -13.38 2.42 8.53
C GLY A 66 -12.04 2.14 7.86
N ILE A 67 -11.73 2.82 6.76
CA ILE A 67 -10.53 2.56 5.95
C ILE A 67 -9.55 3.73 5.89
N GLY A 68 -9.92 4.87 6.46
CA GLY A 68 -9.09 6.06 6.49
C GLY A 68 -9.77 7.21 7.19
N PHE A 69 -8.99 8.24 7.48
CA PHE A 69 -9.44 9.46 8.12
C PHE A 69 -8.98 10.67 7.31
N GLY A 70 -9.81 11.71 7.28
CA GLY A 70 -9.46 13.04 6.76
C GLY A 70 -9.98 14.10 7.71
N GLY A 71 -9.17 15.11 8.06
CA GLY A 71 -9.60 16.11 9.02
C GLY A 71 -8.45 16.93 9.58
N THR A 72 -8.65 17.43 10.81
CA THR A 72 -7.57 18.09 11.55
C THR A 72 -6.46 17.08 11.83
N GLU A 73 -5.21 17.46 11.62
CA GLU A 73 -4.05 16.64 12.01
C GLU A 73 -3.34 17.34 13.17
N MET A 74 -3.77 17.03 14.39
CA MET A 74 -3.03 17.34 15.60
C MET A 74 -2.24 16.10 16.00
N GLY A 75 -0.97 16.30 16.37
CA GLY A 75 -0.16 15.22 16.90
C GLY A 75 -0.72 14.73 18.23
N CYS A 76 -0.94 13.43 18.35
CA CYS A 76 -1.43 12.78 19.55
C CYS A 76 -0.45 11.69 19.96
N ASP A 77 -0.24 11.53 21.25
CA ASP A 77 0.61 10.48 21.78
C ASP A 77 0.10 10.00 23.13
N PHE A 78 0.56 8.83 23.54
CA PHE A 78 0.39 8.31 24.89
C PHE A 78 1.54 8.71 25.79
N LEU A 79 1.26 8.81 27.08
CA LEU A 79 2.32 8.82 28.07
C LEU A 79 2.91 7.39 28.18
N GLU A 80 4.19 7.29 28.48
CA GLU A 80 4.84 5.98 28.70
C GLU A 80 4.11 5.15 29.77
N THR A 81 3.57 5.83 30.79
CA THR A 81 2.83 5.25 31.92
C THR A 81 1.39 4.84 31.59
N ASP A 82 0.86 5.20 30.42
CA ASP A 82 -0.51 4.83 30.05
C ASP A 82 -0.68 3.32 29.92
N PRO A 83 -1.79 2.73 30.38
CA PRO A 83 -2.00 1.29 30.29
C PRO A 83 -2.27 0.84 28.84
N VAL A 84 -1.92 -0.42 28.54
CA VAL A 84 -2.40 -1.11 27.34
C VAL A 84 -3.93 -1.15 27.35
N GLY A 85 -4.54 -0.92 26.19
CA GLY A 85 -5.99 -0.78 26.01
C GLY A 85 -6.50 0.65 26.21
N LYS A 86 -5.66 1.60 26.65
CA LYS A 86 -6.07 3.01 26.69
C LYS A 86 -6.41 3.46 25.27
N ARG A 87 -7.58 4.10 25.14
CA ARG A 87 -8.06 4.75 23.92
C ARG A 87 -8.01 6.25 24.12
N GLN A 88 -7.48 6.99 23.15
CA GLN A 88 -7.39 8.44 23.19
C GLN A 88 -7.91 9.03 21.88
N PRO A 89 -9.06 9.73 21.92
CA PRO A 89 -9.51 10.58 20.81
C PRO A 89 -8.39 11.54 20.40
N CYS A 90 -8.06 11.53 19.12
CA CYS A 90 -6.92 12.25 18.57
C CYS A 90 -7.38 13.40 17.67
N ASN A 91 -8.04 13.07 16.57
CA ASN A 91 -8.46 14.01 15.55
C ASN A 91 -9.95 13.90 15.27
N SER A 92 -10.60 15.02 14.96
CA SER A 92 -12.01 15.04 14.55
C SER A 92 -12.13 15.45 13.08
N GLY A 93 -12.98 14.76 12.35
CA GLY A 93 -13.06 14.93 10.90
C GLY A 93 -14.04 13.95 10.27
N VAL A 94 -13.61 13.35 9.16
CA VAL A 94 -14.38 12.37 8.40
C VAL A 94 -13.64 11.03 8.34
N VAL A 95 -14.39 9.96 8.55
CA VAL A 95 -13.95 8.58 8.38
C VAL A 95 -14.44 8.09 7.03
N SER A 96 -13.51 7.66 6.18
CA SER A 96 -13.82 7.00 4.92
C SER A 96 -14.22 5.55 5.17
N LEU A 97 -15.23 5.07 4.46
CA LEU A 97 -15.81 3.75 4.67
C LEU A 97 -15.46 2.79 3.52
N GLY A 98 -15.41 1.50 3.85
CA GLY A 98 -15.21 0.41 2.90
C GLY A 98 -15.96 -0.85 3.31
N LEU A 99 -16.01 -1.84 2.43
CA LEU A 99 -16.49 -3.19 2.74
C LEU A 99 -15.33 -4.16 2.75
N ILE A 100 -15.26 -5.02 3.77
CA ILE A 100 -14.41 -6.20 3.75
C ILE A 100 -15.23 -7.41 3.28
N GLU A 101 -14.87 -7.96 2.13
CA GLU A 101 -15.51 -9.15 1.56
C GLU A 101 -15.06 -10.42 2.31
N THR A 102 -15.77 -11.53 2.10
CA THR A 102 -15.43 -12.84 2.70
C THR A 102 -14.00 -13.32 2.40
N GLY A 103 -13.40 -12.86 1.30
CA GLY A 103 -12.00 -13.13 0.95
C GLY A 103 -10.96 -12.27 1.68
N GLY A 104 -11.39 -11.37 2.58
CA GLY A 104 -10.52 -10.43 3.30
C GLY A 104 -10.08 -9.21 2.47
N ARG A 105 -10.54 -9.09 1.23
CA ARG A 105 -10.28 -7.92 0.39
C ARG A 105 -11.14 -6.75 0.88
N VAL A 106 -10.51 -5.58 0.98
CA VAL A 106 -11.18 -4.32 1.31
C VAL A 106 -11.47 -3.56 0.02
N ILE A 107 -12.73 -3.17 -0.17
CA ILE A 107 -13.18 -2.32 -1.26
C ILE A 107 -13.61 -0.98 -0.68
N ALA A 108 -12.95 0.10 -1.10
CA ALA A 108 -13.30 1.45 -0.68
C ALA A 108 -14.64 1.87 -1.31
N LEU A 109 -15.52 2.48 -0.52
CA LEU A 109 -16.78 3.03 -1.01
C LEU A 109 -16.55 4.51 -1.34
N ASP A 110 -16.43 4.84 -2.62
CA ASP A 110 -16.06 6.20 -3.05
C ASP A 110 -17.06 7.22 -2.52
N GLN A 111 -16.55 8.30 -1.93
CA GLN A 111 -17.32 9.40 -1.33
C GLN A 111 -18.24 9.01 -0.16
N VAL A 112 -18.22 7.76 0.29
CA VAL A 112 -19.00 7.30 1.43
C VAL A 112 -18.18 7.53 2.70
N THR A 113 -18.57 8.58 3.41
CA THR A 113 -17.86 9.04 4.60
C THR A 113 -18.84 9.30 5.72
N CYS A 114 -18.35 9.25 6.96
CA CYS A 114 -19.08 9.67 8.14
C CYS A 114 -18.27 10.64 8.96
N PRO A 115 -18.89 11.67 9.58
CA PRO A 115 -18.24 12.42 10.64
C PRO A 115 -17.76 11.46 11.72
N GLY A 116 -16.57 11.67 12.25
CA GLY A 116 -16.00 10.75 13.22
C GLY A 116 -14.70 11.23 13.82
N THR A 117 -14.11 10.34 14.60
CA THR A 117 -12.90 10.59 15.35
C THR A 117 -11.85 9.55 15.04
N GLU A 118 -10.64 10.01 14.82
CA GLU A 118 -9.45 9.18 14.79
C GLU A 118 -9.03 8.90 16.24
N VAL A 119 -8.90 7.63 16.61
CA VAL A 119 -8.63 7.22 17.99
C VAL A 119 -7.30 6.48 18.03
N LEU A 120 -6.38 7.00 18.84
CA LEU A 120 -5.14 6.33 19.15
C LEU A 120 -5.43 5.22 20.18
N VAL A 121 -4.95 4.00 19.94
CA VAL A 121 -5.15 2.87 20.86
C VAL A 121 -3.80 2.25 21.22
N LYS A 122 -3.51 2.18 22.53
CA LYS A 122 -2.29 1.55 23.03
C LYS A 122 -2.50 0.03 23.07
N THR A 123 -1.66 -0.72 22.36
CA THR A 123 -1.70 -2.18 22.29
C THR A 123 -0.43 -2.77 22.91
N GLU A 124 -0.37 -4.08 23.09
CA GLU A 124 0.87 -4.75 23.54
C GLU A 124 2.01 -4.62 22.51
N ALA A 125 1.68 -4.47 21.22
CA ALA A 125 2.64 -4.36 20.13
C ALA A 125 3.10 -2.92 19.86
N GLY A 126 2.50 -1.92 20.51
CA GLY A 126 2.76 -0.51 20.26
C GLY A 126 1.48 0.30 20.18
N VAL A 127 1.37 1.17 19.19
CA VAL A 127 0.24 2.08 19.03
C VAL A 127 -0.40 1.85 17.67
N VAL A 128 -1.74 1.80 17.64
CA VAL A 128 -2.52 1.69 16.40
C VAL A 128 -3.53 2.82 16.30
N MET A 129 -3.87 3.18 15.05
CA MET A 129 -4.96 4.10 14.76
C MET A 129 -6.24 3.30 14.51
N GLU A 130 -7.32 3.70 15.14
CA GLU A 130 -8.68 3.24 14.87
C GLU A 130 -9.56 4.41 14.43
N TYR A 131 -10.64 4.11 13.72
CA TYR A 131 -11.56 5.10 13.20
C TYR A 131 -12.97 4.86 13.76
N GLU A 132 -13.51 5.83 14.49
CA GLU A 132 -14.83 5.75 15.12
C GLU A 132 -15.79 6.76 14.48
N PRO A 133 -16.70 6.33 13.59
CA PRO A 133 -17.79 7.16 13.11
C PRO A 133 -18.73 7.58 14.24
N SER A 134 -19.22 8.81 14.18
CA SER A 134 -20.20 9.35 15.11
C SER A 134 -21.55 8.65 14.93
N ALA A 135 -22.00 7.93 15.97
CA ALA A 135 -23.29 7.23 15.94
C ALA A 135 -24.50 8.15 15.76
N GLU A 136 -24.38 9.44 16.11
CA GLU A 136 -25.46 10.42 16.00
C GLU A 136 -25.62 10.99 14.58
N SER A 137 -24.55 10.98 13.79
CA SER A 137 -24.50 11.64 12.48
C SER A 137 -24.11 10.73 11.31
N CYS A 138 -23.69 9.50 11.60
CA CYS A 138 -23.42 8.47 10.60
C CYS A 138 -24.65 7.60 10.37
N SER A 139 -25.06 7.49 9.10
CA SER A 139 -26.16 6.58 8.70
C SER A 139 -25.76 5.10 8.70
N TYR A 140 -24.50 4.80 8.99
CA TYR A 140 -23.92 3.46 8.87
C TYR A 140 -23.31 2.98 10.18
N VAL A 141 -23.32 1.66 10.38
CA VAL A 141 -22.78 1.02 11.59
C VAL A 141 -21.58 0.16 11.18
N LEU A 142 -20.39 0.49 11.70
CA LEU A 142 -19.21 -0.35 11.50
C LEU A 142 -19.45 -1.75 12.08
N GLY A 143 -18.94 -2.78 11.41
CA GLY A 143 -19.14 -4.17 11.80
C GLY A 143 -20.48 -4.78 11.35
N ALA A 144 -21.41 -3.97 10.84
CA ALA A 144 -22.64 -4.49 10.26
C ALA A 144 -22.43 -4.94 8.80
N SER A 145 -23.28 -5.85 8.34
CA SER A 145 -23.26 -6.35 6.97
C SER A 145 -24.04 -5.44 6.03
N TYR A 146 -23.45 -5.14 4.88
CA TYR A 146 -24.06 -4.33 3.84
C TYR A 146 -23.88 -4.97 2.47
N ARG A 147 -24.78 -4.60 1.56
CA ARG A 147 -24.63 -4.76 0.12
C ARG A 147 -24.37 -3.39 -0.48
N ALA A 148 -23.41 -3.30 -1.40
CA ALA A 148 -23.17 -2.11 -2.20
C ALA A 148 -23.14 -2.44 -3.68
N THR A 149 -23.81 -1.64 -4.49
CA THR A 149 -23.88 -1.79 -5.95
C THR A 149 -23.30 -0.54 -6.61
N GLY A 150 -22.36 -0.69 -7.54
CA GLY A 150 -21.67 0.44 -8.17
C GLY A 150 -20.66 0.01 -9.24
N GLU A 151 -19.83 0.94 -9.71
CA GLU A 151 -18.79 0.67 -10.72
C GLU A 151 -17.47 0.34 -10.01
N LEU A 152 -16.91 -0.85 -10.27
CA LEU A 152 -15.64 -1.24 -9.67
C LEU A 152 -14.48 -0.64 -10.47
N ASP A 153 -13.63 0.09 -9.77
CA ASP A 153 -12.38 0.64 -10.29
C ASP A 153 -11.18 0.02 -9.57
N PHE A 154 -10.07 -0.07 -10.28
CA PHE A 154 -8.81 -0.62 -9.78
C PHE A 154 -7.71 0.41 -9.93
N LEU A 155 -7.15 0.83 -8.80
CA LEU A 155 -6.09 1.82 -8.73
C LEU A 155 -4.80 1.10 -8.31
N PRO A 156 -3.88 0.80 -9.25
CA PRO A 156 -2.61 0.18 -8.92
C PRO A 156 -1.68 1.17 -8.20
N ASP A 157 -0.76 0.64 -7.39
CA ASP A 157 0.38 1.38 -6.82
C ASP A 157 0.04 2.63 -5.99
N GLN A 158 -1.12 2.64 -5.31
CA GLN A 158 -1.54 3.75 -4.46
C GLN A 158 -0.77 3.79 -3.14
N TRP A 159 -0.46 4.99 -2.65
CA TRP A 159 0.15 5.15 -1.33
C TRP A 159 -0.89 5.01 -0.23
N ARG A 160 -0.69 4.02 0.65
CA ARG A 160 -1.51 3.77 1.83
C ARG A 160 -0.62 3.28 2.98
N ASP A 161 -0.80 3.86 4.17
CA ASP A 161 -0.06 3.46 5.38
C ASP A 161 1.47 3.42 5.19
N GLY A 162 2.00 4.35 4.39
CA GLY A 162 3.44 4.46 4.09
C GLY A 162 3.98 3.40 3.13
N LYS A 163 3.13 2.67 2.40
CA LYS A 163 3.50 1.65 1.41
C LYS A 163 2.69 1.80 0.13
N GLN A 164 3.22 1.31 -0.99
CA GLN A 164 2.42 1.15 -2.21
C GLN A 164 1.54 -0.10 -2.08
N ALA A 165 0.26 0.05 -2.41
CA ALA A 165 -0.73 -1.00 -2.39
C ALA A 165 -1.75 -0.78 -3.51
N ASP A 166 -2.26 -1.87 -4.04
CA ASP A 166 -3.38 -1.82 -4.98
C ASP A 166 -4.69 -1.57 -4.23
N VAL A 167 -5.53 -0.69 -4.77
CA VAL A 167 -6.78 -0.28 -4.14
C VAL A 167 -7.95 -0.54 -5.09
N TYR A 168 -8.97 -1.21 -4.56
CA TYR A 168 -10.26 -1.37 -5.21
C TYR A 168 -11.22 -0.31 -4.69
N VAL A 169 -11.88 0.40 -5.61
CA VAL A 169 -12.81 1.48 -5.28
C VAL A 169 -14.13 1.19 -5.97
N LEU A 170 -15.23 1.19 -5.21
CA LEU A 170 -16.57 1.13 -5.76
C LEU A 170 -17.11 2.56 -5.92
N ARG A 171 -17.23 3.02 -7.16
CA ARG A 171 -17.73 4.35 -7.51
C ARG A 171 -19.25 4.34 -7.60
N ASN A 172 -19.86 5.50 -7.29
CA ASN A 172 -21.31 5.71 -7.36
C ASN A 172 -22.11 4.67 -6.57
N ALA A 173 -21.57 4.22 -5.43
CA ALA A 173 -22.11 3.11 -4.66
C ALA A 173 -23.52 3.43 -4.11
N GLN A 174 -24.47 2.53 -4.37
CA GLN A 174 -25.76 2.46 -3.69
C GLN A 174 -25.65 1.40 -2.58
N ILE A 175 -25.89 1.80 -1.34
CA ILE A 175 -25.62 0.96 -0.15
C ILE A 175 -26.93 0.61 0.56
N GLU A 176 -27.08 -0.66 0.89
CA GLU A 176 -28.23 -1.20 1.59
C GLU A 176 -27.78 -2.10 2.75
N SER A 177 -28.39 -1.93 3.92
CA SER A 177 -28.20 -2.82 5.07
C SER A 177 -28.78 -4.21 4.78
N LEU A 178 -28.12 -5.27 5.25
CA LEU A 178 -28.56 -6.67 5.10
C LEU A 178 -29.21 -7.23 6.36
#